data_AF-A0A0S2ESS3-F1
#
_entry.id   AF-A0A0S2ESS3-F1
#
_cell.length_a   1.000
_cell.length_b   1.000
_cell.length_c   1.000
_cell.angle_alpha   90.00
_cell.angle_beta   90.00
_cell.angle_gamma   90.00
#
_symmetry.space_group_name_H-M   'P 1'
#
loop_
_entity.id
_entity.type
_entity.pdbx_description
1 polymer ?
#
loop_
_entity_poly.entity_id
_entity_poly.type
_entity_poly.pdbx_seq_one_letter_code
_entity_poly.pdbx_strand_id
1 'polypeptide(L)'
;MDDDVARGRPSLLNMIAEGTVTGDAPRHAELLRQTVSERLHAGPAPLTQGELNAWRYEITDAINDLKGERSTTEALAIGAMLYPKLVELALRGRGRWFDGDRRVARPSWHA
;
A
#
# COMPACT_ATOMS: atom_id res chain seq x y z
N MET A 1 9.95 -10.74 -1.57
CA MET A 1 10.35 -9.34 -1.30
C MET A 1 10.10 -8.45 -2.50
N ASP A 2 10.67 -8.74 -3.68
CA ASP A 2 10.52 -7.84 -4.81
C ASP A 2 9.08 -7.68 -5.30
N ASP A 3 8.28 -8.74 -5.28
CA ASP A 3 6.86 -8.65 -5.61
C ASP A 3 6.09 -7.75 -4.62
N ASP A 4 6.41 -7.80 -3.33
CA ASP A 4 5.78 -6.94 -2.32
C ASP A 4 6.18 -5.48 -2.56
N VAL A 5 7.44 -5.23 -2.89
CA VAL A 5 7.90 -3.88 -3.22
C VAL A 5 7.25 -3.35 -4.50
N ALA A 6 7.17 -4.17 -5.55
CA ALA A 6 6.48 -3.81 -6.79
C ALA A 6 5.01 -3.45 -6.51
N ARG A 7 4.35 -4.23 -5.67
CA ARG A 7 2.97 -3.99 -5.20
C ARG A 7 2.87 -2.88 -4.14
N GLY A 8 3.99 -2.29 -3.71
CA GLY A 8 4.03 -1.23 -2.69
C GLY A 8 3.56 -1.66 -1.31
N ARG A 9 3.79 -2.94 -0.96
CA ARG A 9 3.47 -3.57 0.31
C ARG A 9 4.74 -3.64 1.18
N PRO A 10 4.74 -3.07 2.39
CA PRO A 10 5.93 -3.03 3.24
C PRO A 10 6.04 -4.23 4.17
N SER A 11 5.10 -5.17 4.18
CA SER A 11 4.93 -6.15 5.27
C SER A 11 6.20 -6.99 5.50
N LEU A 12 6.78 -7.53 4.43
CA LEU A 12 8.04 -8.28 4.53
C LEU A 12 9.25 -7.38 4.87
N LEU A 13 9.25 -6.13 4.40
CA LEU A 13 10.33 -5.17 4.70
C LEU A 13 10.30 -4.79 6.18
N ASN A 14 9.12 -4.50 6.73
CA ASN A 14 8.90 -4.24 8.15
C ASN A 14 9.33 -5.44 8.99
N MET A 15 8.97 -6.67 8.58
CA MET A 15 9.37 -7.88 9.30
C MET A 15 10.90 -8.02 9.40
N ILE A 16 11.63 -7.69 8.34
CA ILE A 16 13.11 -7.73 8.34
C ILE A 16 13.68 -6.56 9.16
N ALA A 17 13.13 -5.35 9.02
CA ALA A 17 13.62 -4.15 9.68
C ALA A 17 13.41 -4.18 11.21
N GLU A 18 12.25 -4.70 11.65
CA GLU A 18 11.84 -4.78 13.05
C GLU A 18 12.26 -6.11 13.71
N GLY A 19 12.74 -7.07 12.92
CA GLY A 19 13.14 -8.39 13.37
C GLY A 19 14.36 -8.40 14.30
N THR A 20 14.46 -9.44 15.13
CA THR A 20 15.63 -9.69 15.98
C THR A 20 16.57 -10.69 15.31
N VAL A 21 17.85 -10.37 15.24
CA VAL A 21 18.87 -11.25 14.65
C VAL A 21 19.16 -12.43 15.56
N THR A 22 19.13 -13.64 15.00
CA THR A 22 19.46 -14.90 15.69
C THR A 22 20.35 -15.78 14.79
N GLY A 23 21.27 -16.56 15.37
CA GLY A 23 22.11 -17.53 14.65
C GLY A 23 23.54 -17.05 14.35
N ASP A 24 24.27 -17.84 13.57
CA ASP A 24 25.74 -17.77 13.47
C ASP A 24 26.30 -16.74 12.47
N ALA A 25 25.42 -15.99 11.80
CA ALA A 25 25.80 -14.99 10.79
C ALA A 25 25.28 -13.58 11.08
N PRO A 26 25.49 -13.02 12.29
CA PRO A 26 24.87 -11.75 12.70
C PRO A 26 25.26 -10.56 11.81
N ARG A 27 26.48 -10.55 11.26
CA ARG A 27 26.94 -9.48 10.35
C ARG A 27 26.14 -9.43 9.05
N HIS A 28 25.84 -10.59 8.45
CA HIS A 28 25.06 -10.64 7.22
C HIS A 28 23.60 -10.23 7.46
N ALA A 29 23.03 -10.67 8.59
CA ALA A 29 21.68 -10.28 8.98
C ALA A 29 21.58 -8.76 9.22
N GLU A 30 22.58 -8.15 9.86
CA GLU A 30 22.61 -6.71 10.08
C GLU A 30 22.72 -5.92 8.77
N LEU A 31 23.58 -6.35 7.84
CA LEU A 31 23.70 -5.73 6.53
C LEU A 31 22.38 -5.79 5.75
N LEU A 32 21.71 -6.95 5.77
CA LEU A 32 20.39 -7.10 5.16
C LEU A 32 19.37 -6.16 5.82
N ARG A 33 19.32 -6.12 7.16
CA ARG A 33 18.42 -5.23 7.91
C ARG A 33 18.65 -3.77 7.55
N GLN A 34 19.90 -3.34 7.43
CA GLN A 34 20.24 -1.99 7.00
C GLN A 34 19.73 -1.69 5.60
N THR A 35 20.05 -2.54 4.61
CA THR A 35 19.60 -2.36 3.21
C THR A 35 18.08 -2.32 3.10
N VAL A 36 17.37 -3.19 3.85
CA VAL A 36 15.91 -3.21 3.86
C VAL A 36 15.34 -1.95 4.52
N SER A 37 15.93 -1.48 5.61
CA SER A 37 15.50 -0.25 6.30
C SER A 37 15.67 0.98 5.42
N GLU A 38 16.77 1.08 4.69
CA GLU A 38 17.00 2.13 3.70
C GLU A 38 15.94 2.09 2.58
N ARG A 39 15.64 0.90 2.05
CA ARG A 39 14.58 0.72 1.04
C ARG A 39 13.20 1.10 1.59
N LEU A 40 12.90 0.73 2.83
CA LEU A 40 11.64 1.08 3.50
C LEU A 40 11.51 2.59 3.66
N HIS A 41 12.59 3.29 4.02
CA HIS A 41 12.62 4.74 4.15
C HIS A 41 12.44 5.46 2.81
N ALA A 42 12.97 4.90 1.72
CA ALA A 42 12.84 5.45 0.38
C ALA A 42 11.41 5.44 -0.19
N GLY A 43 10.53 4.57 0.33
CA GLY A 43 9.17 4.41 -0.18
C GLY A 43 9.06 3.46 -1.39
N PRO A 44 7.83 3.10 -1.80
CA PRO A 44 7.61 2.29 -2.98
C PRO A 44 7.98 3.04 -4.25
N ALA A 45 8.21 2.28 -5.33
CA ALA A 45 8.33 2.86 -6.65
C ALA A 45 7.08 3.68 -7.03
N PRO A 46 7.25 4.81 -7.74
CA PRO A 46 6.13 5.55 -8.30
C PRO A 46 5.26 4.65 -9.19
N LEU A 47 3.96 4.91 -9.20
CA LEU A 47 3.05 4.24 -10.12
C LEU A 47 3.41 4.63 -11.56
N THR A 48 3.46 3.64 -12.44
CA THR A 48 3.57 3.86 -13.88
C THR A 48 2.29 4.53 -14.41
N GLN A 49 2.40 5.16 -15.58
CA GLN A 49 1.23 5.73 -16.24
C GLN A 49 0.14 4.69 -16.54
N GLY A 50 0.54 3.45 -16.84
CA GLY A 50 -0.38 2.34 -17.08
C GLY A 50 -1.18 1.98 -15.83
N GLU A 51 -0.51 1.84 -14.68
CA GLU A 51 -1.16 1.59 -13.39
C GLU A 51 -2.10 2.73 -12.99
N LEU A 52 -1.68 3.99 -13.16
CA LEU A 52 -2.53 5.15 -12.90
C LEU A 52 -3.77 5.17 -13.79
N ASN A 53 -3.64 4.79 -15.06
CA ASN A 53 -4.77 4.72 -15.98
C ASN A 53 -5.75 3.60 -15.59
N ALA A 54 -5.24 2.42 -15.21
CA ALA A 54 -6.05 1.31 -14.74
C ALA A 54 -6.84 1.69 -13.47
N TRP A 55 -6.17 2.31 -12.50
CA TRP A 55 -6.83 2.77 -11.28
C TRP A 55 -7.86 3.87 -11.54
N ARG A 56 -7.54 4.83 -12.41
CA ARG A 56 -8.50 5.86 -12.80
C ARG A 56 -9.76 5.22 -13.38
N TYR A 57 -9.62 4.24 -14.26
CA TYR A 57 -10.73 3.52 -14.85
C TYR A 57 -11.56 2.81 -13.77
N GLU A 58 -10.93 1.93 -12.97
CA GLU A 58 -11.62 1.15 -11.92
C GLU A 58 -12.36 2.04 -10.90
N ILE A 59 -11.71 3.10 -10.42
CA ILE A 59 -12.29 4.01 -9.43
C ILE A 59 -13.44 4.80 -10.03
N THR A 60 -13.30 5.28 -11.26
CA THR A 60 -14.36 6.04 -11.94
C THR A 60 -15.57 5.15 -12.22
N ASP A 61 -15.34 3.90 -12.60
CA ASP A 61 -16.39 2.91 -12.85
C ASP A 61 -17.19 2.61 -11.57
N ALA A 62 -16.52 2.32 -10.46
CA ALA A 62 -17.17 2.13 -9.16
C ALA A 62 -17.93 3.38 -8.66
N ILE A 63 -17.42 4.59 -8.94
CA ILE A 63 -18.13 5.84 -8.63
C ILE A 63 -19.39 5.98 -9.50
N ASN A 64 -19.32 5.61 -10.78
CA ASN A 64 -20.49 5.63 -11.66
C ASN A 64 -21.53 4.60 -11.21
N ASP A 65 -21.10 3.43 -10.74
CA ASP A 65 -22.00 2.43 -10.17
C ASP A 65 -22.77 2.98 -8.96
N LEU A 66 -22.09 3.71 -8.07
CA LEU A 66 -22.71 4.37 -6.91
C LEU A 66 -23.70 5.48 -7.27
N LYS A 67 -23.54 6.14 -8.43
CA LYS A 67 -24.45 7.19 -8.89
C LYS A 67 -25.77 6.64 -9.44
N GLY A 68 -25.79 5.36 -9.84
CA GLY A 68 -27.01 4.70 -10.32
C GLY A 68 -27.99 4.39 -9.19
N GLU A 69 -29.19 3.95 -9.54
CA GLU A 69 -30.13 3.38 -8.56
C GLU A 69 -29.56 2.07 -8.01
N ARG A 70 -29.33 2.03 -6.69
CA ARG A 70 -28.79 0.87 -5.97
C ARG A 70 -29.54 0.65 -4.68
N SER A 71 -29.68 -0.61 -4.30
CA SER A 71 -30.08 -0.94 -2.93
C SER A 71 -29.02 -0.48 -1.93
N THR A 72 -29.42 -0.29 -0.67
CA THR A 72 -28.48 0.05 0.41
C THR A 72 -27.36 -0.99 0.54
N THR A 73 -27.67 -2.27 0.36
CA THR A 73 -26.69 -3.35 0.43
C THR A 73 -25.67 -3.28 -0.69
N GLU A 74 -26.10 -3.00 -1.92
CA GLU A 74 -25.19 -2.84 -3.06
C GLU A 74 -24.30 -1.61 -2.89
N ALA A 75 -24.87 -0.47 -2.48
CA ALA A 75 -24.09 0.73 -2.21
C ALA A 75 -23.02 0.50 -1.13
N LEU A 76 -23.36 -0.23 -0.06
CA LEU A 76 -22.42 -0.62 0.99
C LEU A 76 -21.32 -1.56 0.44
N ALA A 77 -21.68 -2.53 -0.39
CA ALA A 77 -20.70 -3.46 -0.98
C ALA A 77 -19.72 -2.73 -1.91
N ILE A 78 -20.21 -1.83 -2.77
CA ILE A 78 -19.37 -1.00 -3.64
C ILE A 78 -18.48 -0.10 -2.80
N GLY A 79 -19.03 0.55 -1.76
CA GLY A 79 -18.25 1.39 -0.84
C GLY A 79 -17.14 0.62 -0.11
N ALA A 80 -17.44 -0.59 0.38
CA ALA A 80 -16.46 -1.45 1.05
C ALA A 80 -15.32 -1.89 0.11
N MET A 81 -15.62 -2.12 -1.16
CA MET A 81 -14.62 -2.42 -2.19
C MET A 81 -13.81 -1.18 -2.60
N LEU A 82 -14.46 -0.03 -2.75
CA LEU A 82 -13.86 1.22 -3.23
C LEU A 82 -12.95 1.88 -2.18
N TYR A 83 -13.34 1.83 -0.91
CA TYR A 83 -12.59 2.46 0.19
C TYR A 83 -11.09 2.09 0.22
N PRO A 84 -10.69 0.80 0.26
CA PRO A 84 -9.27 0.44 0.26
C PRO A 84 -8.53 0.89 -1.00
N LYS A 85 -9.19 0.91 -2.18
CA LYS A 85 -8.58 1.39 -3.43
C LYS A 85 -8.26 2.88 -3.38
N LEU A 86 -9.18 3.69 -2.83
CA LEU A 86 -8.96 5.13 -2.65
C LEU A 86 -7.83 5.43 -1.67
N VAL A 87 -7.78 4.67 -0.57
CA VAL A 87 -6.68 4.73 0.40
C VAL A 87 -5.34 4.39 -0.26
N GLU A 88 -5.31 3.29 -1.02
CA GLU A 88 -4.11 2.83 -1.72
C GLU A 88 -3.62 3.90 -2.71
N LEU A 89 -4.53 4.48 -3.51
CA LEU A 89 -4.23 5.60 -4.40
C LEU A 89 -3.67 6.81 -3.64
N ALA A 90 -4.27 7.19 -2.52
CA ALA A 90 -3.80 8.33 -1.74
C ALA A 90 -2.40 8.13 -1.14
N LEU A 91 -2.04 6.90 -0.77
CA LEU A 91 -0.73 6.55 -0.21
C LEU A 91 0.32 6.36 -1.31
N ARG A 92 0.06 5.47 -2.27
CA ARG A 92 0.98 5.19 -3.39
C ARG A 92 1.23 6.42 -4.24
N GLY A 93 0.21 7.26 -4.46
CA GLY A 93 0.35 8.54 -5.16
C GLY A 93 1.22 9.57 -4.44
N ARG A 94 1.55 9.35 -3.16
CA ARG A 94 2.48 10.17 -2.35
C ARG A 94 3.78 9.44 -2.05
N GLY A 95 4.09 8.37 -2.78
CA GLY A 95 5.29 7.56 -2.52
C GLY A 95 5.29 6.93 -1.12
N ARG A 96 4.10 6.58 -0.59
CA ARG A 96 3.97 5.89 0.70
C ARG A 96 3.51 4.46 0.49
N TRP A 97 4.03 3.58 1.33
CA TRP A 97 3.63 2.18 1.37
C TRP A 97 2.16 2.04 1.76
N PHE A 98 1.50 1.01 1.22
CA PHE A 98 0.14 0.65 1.62
C PHE A 98 0.11 -0.80 2.07
N ASP A 99 -0.24 -1.03 3.33
CA ASP A 99 -0.42 -2.37 3.87
C ASP A 99 -1.92 -2.67 3.90
N GLY A 100 -2.38 -3.63 3.08
CA GLY A 100 -3.80 -3.83 2.78
C GLY A 100 -4.62 -4.30 3.97
N ASP A 101 -3.94 -4.75 5.02
CA ASP A 101 -4.51 -5.32 6.23
C ASP A 101 -4.46 -4.34 7.43
N ARG A 102 -3.55 -3.35 7.38
CA ARG A 102 -3.42 -2.35 8.45
C ARG A 102 -4.30 -1.16 8.11
N ARG A 103 -5.42 -1.02 8.82
CA ARG A 103 -6.26 0.19 8.78
C ARG A 103 -5.34 1.40 8.88
N VAL A 104 -5.38 2.25 7.85
CA VAL A 104 -4.63 3.50 7.72
C VAL A 104 -4.46 4.15 9.10
N ALA A 105 -3.23 4.22 9.60
CA ALA A 105 -2.91 5.13 10.68
C ALA A 105 -3.41 6.51 10.24
N ARG A 106 -4.34 7.09 11.02
CA ARG A 106 -5.06 8.33 10.67
C ARG A 106 -4.09 9.31 10.00
N PRO A 107 -4.36 9.81 8.78
CA PRO A 107 -3.46 10.76 8.17
C PRO A 107 -3.42 12.01 9.06
N SER A 108 -2.25 12.35 9.59
CA SER A 108 -2.02 13.66 10.19
C SER A 108 -1.98 14.68 9.06
N TRP A 109 -3.14 15.26 8.74
CA TRP A 109 -3.26 16.39 7.81
C TRP A 109 -2.80 17.68 8.51
N HIS A 110 -1.52 17.78 8.84
CA HIS A 110 -0.91 19.03 9.27
C HIS A 110 0.44 19.19 8.58
N ALA A 111 0.45 20.05 7.56
CA ALA A 111 1.58 20.83 7.08
C ALA A 111 1.01 22.16 6.58
#